data_AF-X1QZ23-F1
#
_entry.id   AF-X1QZ23-F1
#
_cell.length_a   1.000
_cell.length_b   1.000
_cell.length_c   1.000
_cell.angle_alpha   90.00
_cell.angle_beta   90.00
_cell.angle_gamma   90.00
#
_symmetry.space_group_name_H-M   'P 1'
#
loop_
_entity.id
_entity.type
_entity.pdbx_description
1 polymer ?
#
loop_
_entity_poly.entity_id
_entity_poly.type
_entity_poly.pdbx_seq_one_letter_code
_entity_poly.pdbx_strand_id
1 'polypeptide(L)'
;EISRTRPTLLLDCRRDPFINDLFSDIPDVVASVVVVPFKIGVDCTSYLYLDRLAEENGLNPFSQDELNFAVGFSDLMAFKWAEIQKNKLLEDNRRLKNQIMEKAAFPNIVTQNGKMLELLAQVRQVVNSSISISIEGETGSGKDLLAKAIHFNSNRREKRFISVNCAALPETLLESELFGYKRGAFTGADRDKPGLFEEADGGTFFLDEIAGISPFRADCVAACLGDAPNNFT
;
A
#
# COMPACT_ATOMS: atom_id res chain seq x y z
N GLU A 1 -27.51 19.38 -16.71
CA GLU A 1 -26.87 18.47 -15.74
C GLU A 1 -26.01 17.49 -16.51
N ILE A 2 -24.69 17.47 -16.27
CA ILE A 2 -23.75 16.62 -17.03
C ILE A 2 -23.77 15.21 -16.44
N SER A 3 -23.98 14.21 -17.28
CA SER A 3 -24.01 12.82 -16.83
C SER A 3 -22.61 12.29 -16.52
N ARG A 4 -22.46 11.67 -15.34
CA ARG A 4 -21.25 10.91 -14.96
C ARG A 4 -21.13 9.56 -15.68
N THR A 5 -22.22 9.09 -16.29
CA THR A 5 -22.31 7.73 -16.82
C THR A 5 -22.55 7.69 -18.32
N ARG A 6 -22.84 8.81 -18.98
CA ARG A 6 -23.12 8.83 -20.42
C ARG A 6 -22.55 10.10 -21.04
N PRO A 7 -22.08 10.05 -22.30
CA PRO A 7 -21.75 11.26 -23.02
C PRO A 7 -22.98 12.15 -23.12
N THR A 8 -22.76 13.46 -23.03
CA THR A 8 -23.79 14.50 -23.13
C THR A 8 -23.48 15.35 -24.36
N LEU A 9 -24.44 15.45 -25.27
CA LEU A 9 -24.36 16.29 -26.46
C LEU A 9 -25.40 17.41 -26.35
N LEU A 10 -24.93 18.65 -26.38
CA LEU A 10 -25.75 19.85 -26.43
C LEU A 10 -25.67 20.42 -27.87
N LEU A 11 -26.82 20.49 -28.53
CA LEU A 11 -26.91 20.82 -29.96
C LEU A 11 -27.05 22.32 -30.25
N ASP A 12 -27.57 23.11 -29.30
CA ASP A 12 -27.64 24.57 -29.36
C ASP A 12 -27.37 25.15 -27.97
N CYS A 13 -26.14 25.63 -27.75
CA CYS A 13 -25.70 26.21 -26.47
C CYS A 13 -25.87 27.74 -26.42
N ARG A 14 -26.22 28.39 -27.53
CA ARG A 14 -26.34 29.87 -27.60
C ARG A 14 -27.44 30.41 -26.70
N ARG A 15 -28.46 29.59 -26.41
CA ARG A 15 -29.56 29.98 -25.51
C ARG A 15 -29.40 29.42 -24.11
N ASP A 16 -28.29 28.73 -23.82
CA ASP A 16 -28.02 28.16 -22.51
C ASP A 16 -27.43 29.25 -21.58
N PRO A 17 -28.17 29.67 -20.54
CA PRO A 17 -27.70 30.74 -19.65
C PRO A 17 -26.40 30.39 -18.92
N PHE A 18 -26.16 29.09 -18.66
CA PHE A 18 -24.98 28.64 -17.93
C PHE A 18 -23.73 28.70 -18.81
N ILE A 19 -23.84 28.32 -20.09
CA ILE A 19 -22.72 28.43 -21.03
C ILE A 19 -22.42 29.89 -21.35
N ASN A 20 -23.45 30.72 -21.55
CA ASN A 20 -23.27 32.14 -21.80
C ASN A 20 -22.67 32.90 -20.60
N ASP A 21 -22.98 32.51 -19.37
CA ASP A 21 -22.35 33.07 -18.16
C ASP A 21 -20.86 32.70 -18.08
N LEU A 22 -20.49 31.49 -18.52
CA LEU A 22 -19.09 31.04 -18.59
C LEU A 22 -18.26 31.83 -19.61
N PHE A 23 -18.91 32.35 -20.66
CA PHE A 23 -18.30 33.15 -21.73
C PHE A 23 -18.94 34.55 -21.80
N SER A 24 -19.05 35.22 -20.66
CA SER A 24 -19.76 36.51 -20.51
C SER A 24 -19.24 37.62 -21.43
N ASP A 25 -17.97 37.56 -21.83
CA ASP A 25 -17.33 38.58 -22.68
C ASP A 25 -17.77 38.49 -24.15
N ILE A 26 -18.24 37.33 -24.59
CA ILE A 26 -18.72 37.10 -25.96
C ILE A 26 -19.90 36.11 -25.94
N PRO A 27 -21.13 36.59 -25.69
CA PRO A 27 -22.31 35.73 -25.65
C PRO A 27 -22.61 35.09 -27.02
N ASP A 28 -23.29 33.94 -27.01
CA ASP A 28 -23.71 33.19 -28.20
C ASP A 28 -22.56 32.62 -29.06
N VAL A 29 -21.35 32.58 -28.53
CA VAL A 29 -20.17 32.07 -29.24
C VAL A 29 -20.14 30.55 -29.33
N VAL A 30 -20.59 29.84 -28.30
CA VAL A 30 -20.58 28.38 -28.31
C VAL A 30 -21.87 27.86 -28.94
N ALA A 31 -21.77 27.18 -30.07
CA ALA A 31 -22.90 26.61 -30.78
C ALA A 31 -23.30 25.24 -30.24
N SER A 32 -22.33 24.36 -30.02
CA SER A 32 -22.59 23.01 -29.51
C SER A 32 -21.44 22.51 -28.64
N VAL A 33 -21.77 21.57 -27.74
CA VAL A 33 -20.82 21.01 -26.77
C VAL A 33 -21.01 19.50 -26.68
N VAL A 34 -19.89 18.78 -26.65
CA VAL A 34 -19.81 17.37 -26.27
C VAL A 34 -19.05 17.25 -24.97
N VAL A 35 -19.67 16.58 -24.00
CA VAL A 35 -19.02 16.21 -22.74
C VAL A 35 -19.02 14.70 -22.59
N VAL A 36 -17.84 14.09 -22.52
CA VAL A 36 -17.69 12.63 -22.35
C VAL A 36 -17.00 12.32 -21.03
N PRO A 37 -17.61 11.56 -20.11
CA PRO A 37 -16.96 11.17 -18.86
C PRO A 37 -15.83 10.15 -19.09
N PHE A 38 -14.68 10.35 -18.44
CA PHE A 38 -13.60 9.36 -18.34
C PHE A 38 -13.94 8.36 -17.25
N LYS A 39 -14.19 7.11 -17.65
CA LYS A 39 -14.63 6.05 -16.75
C LYS A 39 -13.54 5.03 -16.51
N ILE A 40 -13.37 4.67 -15.24
CA ILE A 40 -12.55 3.55 -14.83
C ILE A 40 -13.43 2.68 -13.93
N GLY A 41 -13.95 1.59 -14.47
CA GLY A 41 -14.96 0.78 -13.78
C GLY A 41 -16.27 1.54 -13.61
N VAL A 42 -16.71 1.73 -12.36
CA VAL A 42 -17.95 2.46 -12.01
C VAL A 42 -17.72 3.94 -11.70
N ASP A 43 -16.46 4.36 -11.57
CA ASP A 43 -16.10 5.71 -11.17
C ASP A 43 -15.79 6.60 -12.37
N CYS A 44 -16.32 7.82 -12.33
CA CYS A 44 -16.00 8.90 -13.26
C CYS A 44 -14.93 9.79 -12.64
N THR A 45 -13.71 9.75 -13.17
CA THR A 45 -12.58 10.51 -12.62
C THR A 45 -12.49 11.93 -13.18
N SER A 46 -12.91 12.14 -14.44
CA SER A 46 -12.87 13.44 -15.12
C SER A 46 -13.76 13.44 -16.37
N TYR A 47 -13.77 14.54 -17.13
CA TYR A 47 -14.55 14.68 -18.37
C TYR A 47 -13.68 15.21 -19.50
N LEU A 48 -13.94 14.75 -20.72
CA LEU A 48 -13.52 15.37 -21.97
C LEU A 48 -14.60 16.38 -22.38
N TYR A 49 -14.21 17.64 -22.48
CA TYR A 49 -15.05 18.73 -22.97
C TYR A 49 -14.58 19.12 -24.37
N LEU A 50 -15.50 19.16 -25.32
CA LEU A 50 -15.29 19.63 -26.68
C LEU A 50 -16.39 20.63 -27.01
N ASP A 51 -16.03 21.78 -27.53
CA ASP A 51 -16.96 22.81 -27.97
C ASP A 51 -16.74 23.16 -29.44
N ARG A 52 -17.80 23.66 -30.07
CA ARG A 52 -17.75 24.20 -31.42
C ARG A 52 -18.36 25.60 -31.40
N LEU A 53 -17.65 26.55 -31.99
CA LEU A 53 -18.07 27.94 -32.07
C LEU A 53 -19.15 28.13 -33.13
N ALA A 54 -19.99 29.14 -32.95
CA ALA A 54 -21.03 29.52 -33.90
C ALA A 54 -20.41 30.16 -35.15
N GLU A 55 -20.88 29.71 -36.33
CA GLU A 55 -20.55 30.32 -37.62
C GLU A 55 -21.71 31.23 -38.07
N GLU A 56 -21.43 32.23 -38.93
CA GLU A 56 -22.38 33.28 -39.33
C GLU A 56 -23.73 32.77 -39.87
N ASN A 57 -23.84 31.52 -40.35
CA ASN A 57 -25.07 30.97 -40.93
C ASN A 57 -25.42 29.52 -40.50
N GLY A 58 -25.01 29.05 -39.32
CA GLY A 58 -25.38 27.70 -38.92
C GLY A 58 -25.07 27.32 -37.47
N LEU A 59 -25.71 26.24 -37.02
CA LEU A 59 -25.46 25.61 -35.71
C LEU A 59 -24.30 24.60 -35.75
N ASN A 60 -24.00 24.03 -36.93
CA ASN A 60 -23.02 22.98 -37.17
C ASN A 60 -22.77 22.03 -35.98
N PRO A 61 -23.81 21.38 -35.43
CA PRO A 61 -23.66 20.60 -34.20
C PRO A 61 -22.73 19.39 -34.43
N PHE A 62 -22.12 18.89 -33.36
CA PHE A 62 -21.35 17.65 -33.44
C PHE A 62 -22.20 16.50 -34.00
N SER A 63 -21.64 15.82 -34.99
CA SER A 63 -22.23 14.63 -35.60
C SER A 63 -22.12 13.42 -34.67
N GLN A 64 -22.88 12.37 -34.99
CA GLN A 64 -22.82 11.11 -34.25
C GLN A 64 -21.45 10.42 -34.40
N ASP A 65 -20.79 10.57 -35.55
CA ASP A 65 -19.45 10.02 -35.77
C ASP A 65 -18.39 10.73 -34.93
N GLU A 66 -18.49 12.06 -34.80
CA GLU A 66 -17.62 12.84 -33.91
C GLU A 66 -17.85 12.49 -32.44
N LEU A 67 -19.10 12.27 -32.03
CA LEU A 67 -19.43 11.79 -30.69
C LEU A 67 -18.85 10.39 -30.43
N ASN A 68 -19.01 9.46 -31.37
CA ASN A 68 -18.47 8.11 -31.27
C ASN A 68 -16.94 8.13 -31.19
N PHE A 69 -16.29 9.00 -31.95
CA PHE A 69 -14.86 9.23 -31.86
C PHE A 69 -14.45 9.76 -30.48
N ALA A 70 -15.15 10.77 -29.96
CA ALA A 70 -14.88 11.33 -28.64
C ALA A 70 -15.04 10.28 -27.53
N VAL A 71 -16.05 9.42 -27.62
CA VAL A 71 -16.25 8.28 -26.71
C VAL A 71 -15.09 7.29 -26.81
N GLY A 72 -14.74 6.84 -28.01
CA GLY A 72 -13.63 5.89 -28.20
C GLY A 72 -12.28 6.44 -27.74
N PHE A 73 -12.02 7.72 -28.01
CA PHE A 73 -10.83 8.42 -27.51
C PHE A 73 -10.83 8.50 -25.97
N SER A 74 -11.99 8.79 -25.37
CA SER A 74 -12.13 8.87 -23.91
C SER A 74 -11.80 7.55 -23.23
N ASP A 75 -12.24 6.41 -23.80
CA ASP A 75 -12.01 5.08 -23.26
C ASP A 75 -10.52 4.71 -23.34
N LEU A 76 -9.85 5.04 -24.45
CA LEU A 76 -8.41 4.82 -24.63
C LEU A 76 -7.62 5.64 -23.60
N MET A 77 -7.96 6.91 -23.42
CA MET A 77 -7.32 7.79 -22.45
C MET A 77 -7.52 7.29 -21.01
N ALA A 78 -8.72 6.83 -20.67
CA ALA A 78 -9.01 6.26 -19.36
C ALA A 78 -8.17 5.00 -19.08
N PHE A 79 -8.06 4.10 -20.06
CA PHE A 79 -7.22 2.91 -19.96
C PHE A 79 -5.74 3.29 -19.77
N LYS A 80 -5.22 4.21 -20.58
CA LYS A 80 -3.82 4.62 -20.52
C LYS A 80 -3.49 5.31 -19.19
N TRP A 81 -4.39 6.13 -18.69
CA TRP A 81 -4.24 6.78 -17.38
C TRP A 81 -4.19 5.76 -16.25
N ALA A 82 -5.08 4.76 -16.26
CA ALA A 82 -5.09 3.69 -15.27
C ALA A 82 -3.76 2.91 -15.24
N GLU A 83 -3.18 2.62 -16.41
CA GLU A 83 -1.86 1.98 -16.53
C GLU A 83 -0.75 2.85 -15.91
N ILE A 84 -0.72 4.14 -16.22
CA ILE A 84 0.28 5.08 -15.68
C ILE A 84 0.16 5.18 -14.15
N GLN A 85 -1.06 5.28 -13.62
CA GLN A 85 -1.28 5.32 -12.16
C GLN A 85 -0.80 4.04 -11.48
N LYS A 86 -1.10 2.87 -12.07
CA LYS A 86 -0.60 1.59 -11.56
C LYS A 86 0.92 1.56 -11.51
N ASN A 87 1.59 1.96 -12.59
CA ASN A 87 3.05 1.96 -12.66
C ASN A 87 3.66 2.92 -11.64
N LYS A 88 3.08 4.11 -11.48
CA LYS A 88 3.50 5.09 -10.47
C LYS A 88 3.34 4.54 -9.05
N LEU A 89 2.22 3.90 -8.74
CA LEU A 89 2.00 3.26 -7.44
C LEU A 89 3.01 2.14 -7.16
N LEU A 90 3.35 1.33 -8.16
CA LEU A 90 4.38 0.29 -8.03
C LEU A 90 5.77 0.88 -7.78
N GLU A 91 6.10 1.95 -8.49
CA GLU A 91 7.37 2.66 -8.32
C GLU A 91 7.47 3.34 -6.96
N ASP A 92 6.42 4.01 -6.51
CA ASP A 92 6.35 4.61 -5.18
C ASP A 92 6.45 3.55 -4.09
N ASN A 93 5.77 2.41 -4.24
CA ASN A 93 5.88 1.30 -3.30
C ASN A 93 7.31 0.77 -3.21
N ARG A 94 7.97 0.60 -4.36
CA ARG A 94 9.37 0.17 -4.42
C ARG A 94 10.32 1.19 -3.78
N ARG A 95 10.13 2.48 -4.07
CA ARG A 95 10.93 3.57 -3.50
C ARG A 95 10.78 3.64 -1.97
N LEU A 96 9.56 3.58 -1.47
CA LEU A 96 9.29 3.59 -0.02
C LEU A 96 9.90 2.37 0.67
N LYS A 97 9.76 1.17 0.07
CA LYS A 97 10.43 -0.04 0.56
C LYS A 97 11.94 0.14 0.62
N ASN A 98 12.57 0.65 -0.44
CA ASN A 98 14.00 0.89 -0.46
C ASN A 98 14.45 1.88 0.61
N GLN A 99 13.70 2.96 0.87
CA GLN A 99 14.01 3.91 1.95
C GLN A 99 13.96 3.26 3.34
N ILE A 100 13.03 2.33 3.56
CA ILE A 100 12.96 1.55 4.80
C ILE A 100 14.18 0.61 4.90
N MET A 101 14.54 -0.06 3.80
CA MET A 101 15.73 -0.93 3.75
C MET A 101 17.02 -0.15 4.01
N GLU A 102 17.21 1.00 3.36
CA GLU A 102 18.37 1.86 3.54
C GLU A 102 18.51 2.31 4.99
N LYS A 103 17.40 2.73 5.63
CA LYS A 103 17.41 3.13 7.05
C LYS A 103 17.79 2.00 8.01
N ALA A 104 17.61 0.76 7.59
CA ALA A 104 17.73 -0.41 8.46
C ALA A 104 18.95 -1.30 8.16
N ALA A 105 19.84 -0.90 7.25
CA ALA A 105 21.04 -1.68 6.94
C ALA A 105 22.14 -1.51 8.01
N PHE A 106 23.02 -2.52 8.17
CA PHE A 106 24.19 -2.46 9.07
C PHE A 106 25.01 -1.16 9.01
N PRO A 107 25.23 -0.52 7.85
CA PRO A 107 25.96 0.76 7.77
C PRO A 107 25.36 1.89 8.60
N ASN A 108 24.08 1.81 8.99
CA ASN A 108 23.43 2.82 9.82
C ASN A 108 23.58 2.58 11.32
N ILE A 109 24.15 1.44 11.74
CA ILE A 109 24.55 1.25 13.13
C ILE A 109 25.89 1.96 13.32
N VAL A 110 25.82 3.21 13.76
CA VAL A 110 27.01 4.03 14.07
C VAL A 110 27.54 3.62 15.44
N THR A 111 28.74 3.03 15.48
CA THR A 111 29.40 2.65 16.73
C THR A 111 30.91 2.80 16.61
N GLN A 112 31.54 3.22 17.71
CA GLN A 112 33.02 3.23 17.87
C GLN A 112 33.46 2.17 18.89
N ASN A 113 32.53 1.39 19.45
CA ASN A 113 32.84 0.38 20.47
C ASN A 113 33.32 -0.91 19.80
N GLY A 114 34.54 -1.34 20.15
CA GLY A 114 35.15 -2.57 19.61
C GLY A 114 34.29 -3.82 19.79
N LYS A 115 33.61 -3.97 20.94
CA LYS A 115 32.72 -5.12 21.19
C LYS A 115 31.51 -5.15 20.25
N MET A 116 30.97 -3.98 19.93
CA MET A 116 29.85 -3.87 18.99
C MET A 116 30.32 -4.20 17.56
N LEU A 117 31.54 -3.80 17.18
CA LEU A 117 32.12 -4.16 15.89
C LEU A 117 32.31 -5.67 15.75
N GLU A 118 32.79 -6.34 16.81
CA GLU A 118 32.90 -7.80 16.85
C GLU A 118 31.54 -8.49 16.74
N LEU A 119 30.53 -8.01 17.47
CA LEU A 119 29.15 -8.52 17.38
C LEU A 119 28.61 -8.37 15.95
N LEU A 120 28.77 -7.21 15.33
CA LEU A 120 28.35 -6.99 13.94
C LEU A 120 29.10 -7.90 12.95
N ALA A 121 30.35 -8.27 13.23
CA ALA A 121 31.09 -9.23 12.42
C ALA A 121 30.55 -10.66 12.57
N GLN A 122 30.22 -11.09 13.79
CA GLN A 122 29.58 -12.39 14.05
C GLN A 122 28.21 -12.48 13.38
N VAL A 123 27.38 -11.43 13.54
CA VAL A 123 26.05 -11.38 12.93
C VAL A 123 26.13 -11.51 11.40
N ARG A 124 27.12 -10.88 10.75
CA ARG A 124 27.34 -11.02 9.30
C ARG A 124 27.61 -12.47 8.86
N GLN A 125 28.20 -13.30 9.72
CA GLN A 125 28.45 -14.70 9.39
C GLN A 125 27.16 -15.54 9.41
N VAL A 126 26.19 -15.18 10.27
CA VAL A 126 24.93 -15.92 10.44
C VAL A 126 23.73 -15.30 9.72
N VAL A 127 23.90 -14.12 9.11
CA VAL A 127 22.79 -13.33 8.52
C VAL A 127 21.99 -14.07 7.44
N ASN A 128 22.63 -14.99 6.70
CA ASN A 128 21.98 -15.78 5.66
C ASN A 128 21.51 -17.16 6.15
N SER A 129 21.73 -17.49 7.42
CA SER A 129 21.28 -18.73 8.02
C SER A 129 19.78 -18.70 8.32
N SER A 130 19.18 -19.89 8.46
CA SER A 130 17.79 -20.05 8.88
C SER A 130 17.63 -20.26 10.39
N ILE A 131 18.69 -20.01 11.17
CA ILE A 131 18.74 -20.29 12.61
C ILE A 131 18.01 -19.19 13.39
N SER A 132 17.38 -19.55 14.50
CA SER A 132 16.81 -18.61 15.47
C SER A 132 17.91 -17.80 16.17
N ILE A 133 17.76 -16.48 16.26
CA ILE A 133 18.76 -15.58 16.88
C ILE A 133 18.14 -14.94 18.14
N SER A 134 18.76 -15.18 19.30
CA SER A 134 18.43 -14.47 20.54
C SER A 134 19.26 -13.19 20.67
N ILE A 135 18.61 -12.08 21.04
CA ILE A 135 19.27 -10.77 21.22
C ILE A 135 19.12 -10.32 22.67
N GLU A 136 20.23 -10.36 23.40
CA GLU A 136 20.30 -9.96 24.80
C GLU A 136 20.87 -8.55 24.98
N GLY A 137 20.58 -7.93 26.12
CA GLY A 137 20.92 -6.53 26.40
C GLY A 137 19.84 -5.78 27.18
N GLU A 138 20.19 -4.59 27.66
CA GLU A 138 19.32 -3.74 28.48
C GLU A 138 18.26 -3.02 27.62
N THR A 139 17.14 -2.64 28.24
CA THR A 139 16.10 -1.82 27.61
C THR A 139 16.69 -0.52 27.06
N GLY A 140 16.37 -0.20 25.80
CA GLY A 140 16.92 1.00 25.13
C GLY A 140 18.29 0.81 24.47
N SER A 141 18.89 -0.39 24.52
CA SER A 141 20.16 -0.71 23.82
C SER A 141 20.02 -0.86 22.29
N GLY A 142 18.84 -0.61 21.73
CA GLY A 142 18.60 -0.67 20.28
C GLY A 142 18.48 -2.07 19.68
N LYS A 143 17.97 -3.06 20.44
CA LYS A 143 17.79 -4.45 19.95
C LYS A 143 16.96 -4.56 18.67
N ASP A 144 15.90 -3.77 18.56
CA ASP A 144 15.07 -3.68 17.35
C ASP A 144 15.88 -3.21 16.12
N LEU A 145 16.87 -2.31 16.30
CA LEU A 145 17.76 -1.89 15.22
C LEU A 145 18.65 -3.05 14.76
N LEU A 146 19.15 -3.86 15.69
CA LEU A 146 19.95 -5.03 15.36
C LEU A 146 19.12 -6.11 14.64
N ALA A 147 17.89 -6.37 15.11
CA ALA A 147 16.97 -7.33 14.47
C ALA A 147 16.63 -6.91 13.03
N LYS A 148 16.33 -5.64 12.81
CA LYS A 148 16.12 -5.07 11.47
C LYS A 148 17.38 -5.20 10.62
N ALA A 149 18.55 -4.87 11.17
CA ALA A 149 19.81 -5.00 10.44
C ALA A 149 20.09 -6.44 10.00
N ILE A 150 19.78 -7.43 10.84
CA ILE A 150 19.85 -8.85 10.46
C ILE A 150 18.93 -9.14 9.27
N HIS A 151 17.64 -8.77 9.38
CA HIS A 151 16.66 -9.05 8.32
C HIS A 151 17.07 -8.42 6.97
N PHE A 152 17.38 -7.12 6.95
CA PHE A 152 17.65 -6.40 5.70
C PHE A 152 19.00 -6.74 5.05
N ASN A 153 19.90 -7.41 5.78
CA ASN A 153 21.17 -7.90 5.24
C ASN A 153 21.14 -9.41 4.96
N SER A 154 19.98 -10.06 5.14
CA SER A 154 19.77 -11.47 4.82
C SER A 154 19.23 -11.68 3.41
N ASN A 155 19.22 -12.93 2.95
CA ASN A 155 18.50 -13.37 1.75
C ASN A 155 16.97 -13.13 1.81
N ARG A 156 16.42 -12.83 3.00
CA ARG A 156 15.00 -12.57 3.22
C ARG A 156 14.66 -11.08 3.24
N ARG A 157 15.59 -10.17 2.90
CA ARG A 157 15.38 -8.71 2.93
C ARG A 157 14.18 -8.18 2.13
N GLU A 158 13.76 -8.91 1.09
CA GLU A 158 12.59 -8.56 0.25
C GLU A 158 11.27 -9.12 0.81
N LYS A 159 11.34 -9.92 1.87
CA LYS A 159 10.20 -10.57 2.51
C LYS A 159 9.70 -9.72 3.68
N ARG A 160 8.61 -10.14 4.32
CA ARG A 160 8.04 -9.39 5.45
C ARG A 160 8.95 -9.52 6.68
N PHE A 161 9.14 -8.39 7.36
CA PHE A 161 9.66 -8.31 8.72
C PHE A 161 8.49 -7.95 9.63
N ILE A 162 8.07 -8.87 10.50
CA ILE A 162 7.00 -8.63 11.46
C ILE A 162 7.64 -8.54 12.85
N SER A 163 7.41 -7.40 13.52
CA SER A 163 7.87 -7.14 14.88
C SER A 163 6.67 -7.09 15.80
N VAL A 164 6.70 -7.90 16.86
CA VAL A 164 5.66 -7.95 17.87
C VAL A 164 6.29 -7.71 19.23
N ASN A 165 5.87 -6.64 19.91
CA ASN A 165 6.18 -6.46 21.32
C ASN A 165 5.17 -7.28 22.14
N CYS A 166 5.67 -8.30 22.84
CA CYS A 166 4.83 -9.23 23.59
C CYS A 166 4.30 -8.65 24.90
N ALA A 167 4.94 -7.63 25.48
CA ALA A 167 4.49 -6.98 26.70
C ALA A 167 3.37 -5.95 26.44
N ALA A 168 3.26 -5.45 25.20
CA ALA A 168 2.27 -4.43 24.82
C ALA A 168 0.85 -4.99 24.61
N LEU A 169 0.70 -6.31 24.43
CA LEU A 169 -0.58 -6.95 24.12
C LEU A 169 -1.08 -7.83 25.28
N PRO A 170 -2.39 -7.77 25.62
CA PRO A 170 -3.02 -8.74 26.52
C PRO A 170 -2.92 -10.17 25.96
N GLU A 171 -2.83 -11.17 26.85
CA GLU A 171 -2.57 -12.57 26.48
C GLU A 171 -3.53 -13.13 25.42
N THR A 172 -4.84 -12.89 25.58
CA THR A 172 -5.89 -13.38 24.69
C THR A 172 -5.82 -12.76 23.29
N LEU A 173 -5.35 -11.53 23.19
CA LEU A 173 -5.12 -10.86 21.91
C LEU A 173 -3.81 -11.33 21.29
N LEU A 174 -2.76 -11.55 22.08
CA LEU A 174 -1.48 -12.01 21.54
C LEU A 174 -1.63 -13.35 20.81
N GLU A 175 -2.29 -14.34 21.41
CA GLU A 175 -2.47 -15.65 20.79
C GLU A 175 -3.29 -15.56 19.48
N SER A 176 -4.39 -14.80 19.51
CA SER A 176 -5.26 -14.60 18.35
C SER A 176 -4.63 -13.75 17.25
N GLU A 177 -3.69 -12.87 17.55
CA GLU A 177 -2.85 -12.18 16.56
C GLU A 177 -1.79 -13.10 15.98
N LEU A 178 -1.07 -13.87 16.82
CA LEU A 178 0.02 -14.74 16.37
C LEU A 178 -0.48 -15.87 15.45
N PHE A 179 -1.55 -16.55 15.85
CA PHE A 179 -2.05 -17.75 15.17
C PHE A 179 -3.29 -17.49 14.31
N GLY A 180 -3.93 -16.33 14.48
CA GLY A 180 -5.19 -16.05 13.82
C GLY A 180 -6.35 -16.81 14.46
N TYR A 181 -7.52 -16.71 13.86
CA TYR A 181 -8.71 -17.43 14.29
C TYR A 181 -9.70 -17.62 13.14
N LYS A 182 -10.55 -18.64 13.28
CA LYS A 182 -11.70 -18.88 12.40
C LYS A 182 -12.94 -18.21 12.96
N ARG A 183 -13.87 -17.86 12.06
CA ARG A 183 -15.19 -17.36 12.43
C ARG A 183 -15.86 -18.33 13.41
N GLY A 184 -16.31 -17.80 14.55
CA GLY A 184 -16.92 -18.59 15.62
C GLY A 184 -15.95 -19.24 16.62
N ALA A 185 -14.65 -18.96 16.56
CA ALA A 185 -13.68 -19.43 17.56
C ALA A 185 -13.96 -18.88 18.98
N PHE A 186 -14.54 -17.68 19.08
CA PHE A 186 -14.99 -17.06 20.33
C PHE A 186 -16.15 -16.09 20.07
N THR A 187 -16.80 -15.62 21.14
CA THR A 187 -17.88 -14.62 21.05
C THR A 187 -17.34 -13.30 20.52
N GLY A 188 -17.71 -12.92 19.29
CA GLY A 188 -17.19 -11.73 18.59
C GLY A 188 -16.25 -12.05 17.41
N ALA A 189 -15.94 -13.32 17.14
CA ALA A 189 -15.19 -13.74 15.96
C ALA A 189 -16.09 -13.76 14.71
N ASP A 190 -16.45 -12.57 14.19
CA ASP A 190 -17.39 -12.42 13.06
C ASP A 190 -16.79 -12.79 11.69
N ARG A 191 -15.46 -12.87 11.60
CA ARG A 191 -14.71 -13.18 10.38
C ARG A 191 -13.48 -14.02 10.67
N ASP A 192 -12.98 -14.71 9.65
CA ASP A 192 -11.67 -15.34 9.68
C ASP A 192 -10.57 -14.28 9.72
N LYS A 193 -9.50 -14.54 10.48
CA LYS A 193 -8.30 -13.70 10.53
C LYS A 193 -7.05 -14.59 10.44
N PRO A 194 -6.15 -14.39 9.46
CA PRO A 194 -4.88 -15.11 9.40
C PRO A 194 -3.95 -14.67 10.53
N GLY A 195 -3.05 -15.56 10.96
CA GLY A 195 -2.08 -15.28 12.01
C GLY A 195 -0.85 -14.53 11.50
N LEU A 196 -0.21 -13.77 12.37
CA LEU A 196 1.03 -13.05 12.06
C LEU A 196 2.18 -14.00 11.68
N PHE A 197 2.21 -15.24 12.18
CA PHE A 197 3.18 -16.24 11.73
C PHE A 197 2.98 -16.63 10.25
N GLU A 198 1.74 -16.78 9.83
CA GLU A 198 1.39 -17.07 8.43
C GLU A 198 1.75 -15.87 7.55
N GLU A 199 1.50 -14.65 8.02
CA GLU A 199 1.91 -13.43 7.31
C GLU A 199 3.44 -13.27 7.22
N ALA A 200 4.19 -13.82 8.18
CA ALA A 200 5.65 -13.77 8.21
C ALA A 200 6.32 -14.88 7.39
N ASP A 201 5.55 -15.76 6.73
CA ASP A 201 6.09 -16.92 6.05
C ASP A 201 7.16 -16.56 5.00
N GLY A 202 8.27 -17.28 5.05
CA GLY A 202 9.49 -17.02 4.27
C GLY A 202 10.23 -15.72 4.64
N GLY A 203 9.77 -14.96 5.63
CA GLY A 203 10.35 -13.70 6.11
C GLY A 203 11.09 -13.82 7.45
N THR A 204 10.93 -12.79 8.28
CA THR A 204 11.51 -12.75 9.64
C THR A 204 10.45 -12.31 10.64
N PHE A 205 10.36 -13.07 11.73
CA PHE A 205 9.51 -12.78 12.88
C PHE A 205 10.38 -12.34 14.05
N PHE A 206 10.18 -11.13 14.55
CA PHE A 206 10.91 -10.58 15.69
C PHE A 206 9.98 -10.43 16.88
N LEU A 207 10.35 -11.07 17.99
CA LEU A 207 9.63 -11.07 19.25
C LEU A 207 10.38 -10.22 20.25
N ASP A 208 9.87 -9.04 20.54
CA ASP A 208 10.43 -8.17 21.57
C ASP A 208 9.80 -8.46 22.93
N GLU A 209 10.60 -8.33 23.98
CA GLU A 209 10.19 -8.54 25.38
C GLU A 209 9.58 -9.93 25.67
N ILE A 210 10.06 -10.97 24.97
CA ILE A 210 9.63 -12.37 25.20
C ILE A 210 9.96 -12.87 26.62
N ALA A 211 10.94 -12.29 27.32
CA ALA A 211 11.19 -12.64 28.72
C ALA A 211 10.02 -12.24 29.66
N GLY A 212 9.10 -11.37 29.21
CA GLY A 212 7.94 -10.91 29.98
C GLY A 212 6.67 -11.75 29.81
N ILE A 213 6.70 -12.81 28.98
CA ILE A 213 5.54 -13.69 28.78
C ILE A 213 5.54 -14.88 29.76
N SER A 214 4.36 -15.41 30.07
CA SER A 214 4.21 -16.56 30.96
C SER A 214 4.86 -17.83 30.35
N PRO A 215 5.34 -18.79 31.17
CA PRO A 215 6.04 -19.99 30.70
C PRO A 215 5.24 -20.80 29.66
N PHE A 216 3.93 -20.89 29.85
CA PHE A 216 3.02 -21.55 28.90
C PHE A 216 3.03 -20.89 27.50
N ARG A 217 3.21 -19.56 27.42
CA ARG A 217 3.32 -18.83 26.16
C ARG A 217 4.68 -19.03 25.49
N ALA A 218 5.75 -19.16 26.28
CA ALA A 218 7.08 -19.46 25.74
C ALA A 218 7.08 -20.83 25.05
N ASP A 219 6.38 -21.82 25.61
CA ASP A 219 6.23 -23.14 25.01
C ASP A 219 5.47 -23.10 23.67
N CYS A 220 4.37 -22.33 23.57
CA CYS A 220 3.64 -22.17 22.31
C CYS A 220 4.49 -21.51 21.23
N VAL A 221 5.28 -20.49 21.58
CA VAL A 221 6.19 -19.81 20.65
C VAL A 221 7.35 -20.73 20.24
N ALA A 222 7.94 -21.45 21.19
CA ALA A 222 9.02 -22.40 20.95
C ALA A 222 8.57 -23.54 20.00
N ALA A 223 7.36 -24.08 20.23
CA ALA A 223 6.77 -25.10 19.37
C ALA A 223 6.61 -24.63 17.92
N CYS A 224 6.31 -23.35 17.69
CA CYS A 224 6.19 -22.79 16.35
C CYS A 224 7.53 -22.43 15.70
N LEU A 225 8.56 -22.13 16.49
CA LEU A 225 9.92 -21.90 16.01
C LEU A 225 10.67 -23.22 15.71
N GLY A 226 10.10 -24.37 16.07
CA GLY A 226 10.75 -25.68 15.93
C GLY A 226 11.92 -25.87 16.89
N ASP A 227 12.05 -24.99 17.88
CA ASP A 227 13.08 -25.02 18.90
C ASP A 227 12.57 -25.78 20.14
N ALA A 228 13.43 -26.59 20.75
CA ALA A 228 13.10 -27.27 22.00
C ALA A 228 12.81 -26.22 23.10
N PRO A 229 11.83 -26.46 24.00
CA PRO A 229 11.37 -25.49 25.01
C PRO A 229 12.47 -24.99 25.98
N ASN A 230 13.64 -25.63 25.99
CA ASN A 230 14.75 -25.31 26.90
C ASN A 230 15.69 -24.18 26.44
N ASN A 231 15.45 -23.53 25.29
CA ASN A 231 16.34 -22.47 24.77
C ASN A 231 15.88 -21.04 25.12
N PHE A 232 14.77 -20.87 25.83
CA PHE A 232 14.17 -19.56 26.15
C PHE A 232 14.32 -19.14 27.62
N THR A 233 15.06 -19.89 28.43
CA THR A 233 15.35 -19.58 29.85
C THR A 233 16.67 -18.86 30.03
#